data_AF-A0A962QJ31-F1
#
_entry.id   AF-A0A962QJ31-F1
#
_cell.length_a   1.000
_cell.length_b   1.000
_cell.length_c   1.000
_cell.angle_alpha   90.00
_cell.angle_beta   90.00
_cell.angle_gamma   90.00
#
_symmetry.space_group_name_H-M   'P 1'
#
loop_
_entity.id
_entity.type
_entity.pdbx_description
1 polymer ?
#
loop_
_entity_poly.entity_id
_entity_poly.type
_entity_poly.pdbx_seq_one_letter_code
_entity_poly.pdbx_strand_id
1 'polypeptide(L)'
;MMEKITNKEAQNKIDQLKNTKIWRYLSFDKFIDLIITGELHFSPASSFEDTWEMHPPACLRNRDNWRKAILSKNSSLNGCDVDIELLIDDAIGLFLNSYNNKDLEYYFSCWSKTDQDHAALWNIFTDKKNAVAISTTPLKIFQALKFGNEEKELQKISQHFQMIETHYIDFEEENLNLLEFPNKRIQIYFSEESDYIPGSIRESKSMPLPYSFKRSSFCYEEEVRLVFFSSQNSEPFARIKFDPNYLIEDIVIAPLANESFVNHIKAICAGREFGYNIRRSKLTPPQLTPEEIELSNNYVTCLKNYRKVQAERRNKQCGYIVFDSKEGFEKWHQEVKRFMGLPRFGRRGDSGDYGYAACGTYEWCEPEPYKDGKYLGYATPSICFEHKLEPLKIAENK
;
A
#
# COMPACT_ATOMS: atom_id res chain seq x y z
N MET A 1 33.64 8.35 -8.19
CA MET A 1 34.80 7.74 -7.50
C MET A 1 34.42 6.32 -7.12
N MET A 2 35.09 5.30 -7.66
CA MET A 2 34.80 3.89 -7.34
C MET A 2 35.53 3.54 -6.03
N GLU A 3 34.81 3.48 -4.91
CA GLU A 3 35.39 3.01 -3.65
C GLU A 3 35.73 1.52 -3.77
N LYS A 4 36.97 1.14 -3.41
CA LYS A 4 37.33 -0.26 -3.21
C LYS A 4 36.62 -0.77 -1.96
N ILE A 5 35.53 -1.51 -2.16
CA ILE A 5 34.78 -2.16 -1.08
C ILE A 5 35.70 -3.16 -0.38
N THR A 6 35.79 -3.11 0.94
CA THR A 6 36.56 -4.12 1.71
C THR A 6 35.87 -5.49 1.63
N ASN A 7 36.61 -6.59 1.74
CA ASN A 7 36.02 -7.95 1.71
C ASN A 7 34.89 -8.15 2.74
N LYS A 8 34.98 -7.46 3.89
CA LYS A 8 33.95 -7.51 4.95
C LYS A 8 32.68 -6.76 4.57
N GLU A 9 32.79 -5.58 3.95
CA GLU A 9 31.63 -4.84 3.45
C GLU A 9 30.96 -5.56 2.27
N ALA A 10 31.76 -6.16 1.39
CA ALA A 10 31.24 -6.99 0.31
C ALA A 10 30.44 -8.19 0.85
N GLN A 11 30.97 -8.88 1.88
CA GLN A 11 30.27 -10.00 2.51
C GLN A 11 28.97 -9.57 3.20
N ASN A 12 28.99 -8.51 4.01
CA ASN A 12 27.78 -7.97 4.64
C ASN A 12 26.70 -7.63 3.62
N LYS A 13 27.11 -7.15 2.44
CA LYS A 13 26.17 -6.79 1.37
C LYS A 13 25.58 -8.00 0.68
N ILE A 14 26.40 -9.02 0.43
CA ILE A 14 25.90 -10.32 -0.05
C ILE A 14 24.88 -10.89 0.94
N ASP A 15 25.17 -10.82 2.24
CA ASP A 15 24.25 -11.28 3.28
C ASP A 15 22.93 -10.48 3.27
N GLN A 16 22.99 -9.16 3.06
CA GLN A 16 21.79 -8.34 2.88
C GLN A 16 20.97 -8.76 1.66
N LEU A 17 21.60 -8.95 0.49
CA LEU A 17 20.91 -9.41 -0.73
C LEU A 17 20.34 -10.82 -0.60
N LYS A 18 20.95 -11.65 0.24
CA LYS A 18 20.52 -13.01 0.51
C LYS A 18 19.34 -13.07 1.48
N ASN A 19 19.26 -12.15 2.42
CA ASN A 19 18.27 -12.21 3.51
C ASN A 19 17.08 -11.25 3.33
N THR A 20 17.19 -10.26 2.42
CA THR A 20 16.09 -9.32 2.14
C THR A 20 14.99 -10.05 1.36
N LYS A 21 13.81 -10.19 1.96
CA LYS A 21 12.63 -10.72 1.28
C LYS A 21 11.99 -9.65 0.41
N ILE A 22 11.60 -10.07 -0.80
CA ILE A 22 10.80 -9.27 -1.73
C ILE A 22 9.67 -10.12 -2.28
N TRP A 23 8.54 -9.49 -2.57
CA TRP A 23 7.27 -10.13 -2.87
C TRP A 23 6.69 -9.63 -4.19
N ARG A 24 6.04 -10.51 -4.94
CA ARG A 24 5.25 -10.15 -6.12
C ARG A 24 3.90 -10.84 -6.08
N TYR A 25 2.84 -10.06 -6.28
CA TYR A 25 1.46 -10.53 -6.27
C TYR A 25 1.01 -10.79 -7.71
N LEU A 26 0.51 -11.98 -7.96
CA LEU A 26 0.17 -12.47 -9.29
C LEU A 26 -1.25 -13.04 -9.27
N SER A 27 -2.04 -12.64 -10.25
CA SER A 27 -3.23 -13.40 -10.62
C SER A 27 -2.83 -14.80 -11.08
N PHE A 28 -3.77 -15.74 -11.01
CA PHE A 28 -3.50 -17.13 -11.38
C PHE A 28 -2.93 -17.28 -12.79
N ASP A 29 -3.46 -16.56 -13.78
CA ASP A 29 -2.96 -16.57 -15.15
C ASP A 29 -1.49 -16.13 -15.25
N LYS A 30 -1.10 -15.03 -14.60
CA LYS A 30 0.29 -14.54 -14.57
C LYS A 30 1.23 -15.50 -13.86
N PHE A 31 0.75 -16.16 -12.80
CA PHE A 31 1.53 -17.19 -12.12
C PHE A 31 1.77 -18.41 -13.02
N ILE A 32 0.73 -18.89 -13.70
CA ILE A 32 0.86 -20.00 -14.65
C ILE A 32 1.79 -19.63 -15.81
N ASP A 33 1.65 -18.43 -16.37
CA ASP A 33 2.51 -17.93 -17.44
C ASP A 33 3.98 -17.95 -17.02
N LEU A 34 4.31 -17.39 -15.84
CA LEU A 34 5.68 -17.43 -15.28
C LEU A 34 6.20 -18.87 -15.11
N ILE A 35 5.37 -19.76 -14.56
CA ILE A 35 5.77 -21.13 -14.25
C ILE A 35 6.00 -21.95 -15.54
N ILE A 36 5.21 -21.72 -16.58
CA ILE A 36 5.32 -22.44 -17.87
C ILE A 36 6.46 -21.87 -18.70
N THR A 37 6.53 -20.55 -18.85
CA THR A 37 7.48 -19.89 -19.77
C THR A 37 8.85 -19.69 -19.15
N GLY A 38 8.91 -19.58 -17.81
CA GLY A 38 10.11 -19.10 -17.13
C GLY A 38 10.42 -17.65 -17.48
N GLU A 39 9.43 -16.83 -17.84
CA GLU A 39 9.62 -15.42 -18.22
C GLU A 39 8.90 -14.49 -17.25
N LEU A 40 9.59 -13.43 -16.82
CA LEU A 40 8.95 -12.31 -16.12
C LEU A 40 8.52 -11.25 -17.11
N HIS A 41 7.28 -10.77 -16.95
CA HIS A 41 6.75 -9.63 -17.68
C HIS A 41 7.25 -8.31 -17.10
N PHE A 42 7.73 -7.44 -17.98
CA PHE A 42 8.11 -6.07 -17.69
C PHE A 42 7.24 -5.10 -18.49
N SER A 43 6.53 -4.22 -17.80
CA SER A 43 5.58 -3.29 -18.42
C SER A 43 6.26 -1.94 -18.71
N PRO A 44 5.94 -1.28 -19.83
CA PRO A 44 6.47 0.06 -20.12
C PRO A 44 5.89 1.09 -19.15
N ALA A 45 6.58 2.22 -18.97
CA ALA A 45 6.14 3.29 -18.05
C ALA A 45 4.71 3.78 -18.31
N SER A 46 4.29 3.88 -19.58
CA SER A 46 2.94 4.31 -20.01
C SER A 46 1.81 3.38 -19.58
N SER A 47 2.12 2.13 -19.25
CA SER A 47 1.10 1.17 -18.83
C SER A 47 0.67 1.33 -17.37
N PHE A 48 1.35 2.21 -16.62
CA PHE A 48 1.05 2.46 -15.22
C PHE A 48 -0.17 3.38 -15.08
N GLU A 49 -1.03 3.08 -14.11
CA GLU A 49 -2.21 3.92 -13.81
C GLU A 49 -1.82 5.32 -13.31
N ASP A 50 -0.66 5.44 -12.66
CA ASP A 50 -0.14 6.73 -12.20
C ASP A 50 0.49 7.52 -13.35
N THR A 51 -0.15 8.61 -13.77
CA THR A 51 0.39 9.50 -14.81
C THR A 51 1.67 10.23 -14.40
N TRP A 52 1.98 10.27 -13.10
CA TRP A 52 3.22 10.84 -12.55
C TRP A 52 4.41 9.88 -12.64
N GLU A 53 4.20 8.65 -13.12
CA GLU A 53 5.27 7.68 -13.27
C GLU A 53 6.38 8.23 -14.19
N MET A 54 7.61 8.25 -13.66
CA MET A 54 8.82 8.86 -14.25
C MET A 54 8.75 10.38 -14.49
N HIS A 55 7.73 11.09 -13.99
CA HIS A 55 7.62 12.53 -14.20
C HIS A 55 8.72 13.30 -13.42
N PRO A 56 9.27 14.40 -13.95
CA PRO A 56 10.20 15.23 -13.19
C PRO A 56 9.50 15.91 -11.99
N PRO A 57 9.93 15.63 -10.74
CA PRO A 57 9.44 16.32 -9.55
C PRO A 57 9.74 17.82 -9.62
N ALA A 58 8.95 18.65 -8.93
CA ALA A 58 9.08 20.10 -8.94
C ALA A 58 10.49 20.56 -8.54
N CYS A 59 11.09 19.93 -7.52
CA CYS A 59 12.48 20.19 -7.12
C CYS A 59 13.50 19.98 -8.26
N LEU A 60 13.24 19.10 -9.24
CA LEU A 60 14.11 18.88 -10.41
C LEU A 60 13.86 19.86 -11.56
N ARG A 61 12.84 20.70 -11.49
CA ARG A 61 12.60 21.72 -12.51
C ARG A 61 13.42 23.00 -12.27
N ASN A 62 13.92 23.18 -11.04
CA ASN A 62 14.74 24.33 -10.67
C ASN A 62 16.24 24.02 -10.78
N ARG A 63 16.96 24.77 -11.64
CA ARG A 63 18.42 24.63 -11.84
C ARG A 63 19.22 24.81 -10.54
N ASP A 64 18.77 25.65 -9.62
CA ASP A 64 19.48 25.88 -8.35
C ASP A 64 19.55 24.61 -7.50
N ASN A 65 18.53 23.75 -7.59
CA ASN A 65 18.54 22.47 -6.89
C ASN A 65 19.55 21.49 -7.48
N TRP A 66 19.69 21.45 -8.82
CA TRP A 66 20.75 20.69 -9.49
C TRP A 66 22.13 21.21 -9.08
N ARG A 67 22.30 22.54 -9.03
CA ARG A 67 23.56 23.17 -8.59
C ARG A 67 23.92 22.75 -7.16
N LYS A 68 22.98 22.85 -6.22
CA LYS A 68 23.16 22.42 -4.81
C LYS A 68 23.53 20.93 -4.72
N ALA A 69 22.87 20.06 -5.49
CA ALA A 69 23.12 18.63 -5.49
C ALA A 69 24.50 18.24 -6.11
N ILE A 70 24.94 18.96 -7.15
CA ILE A 70 26.24 18.69 -7.78
C ILE A 70 27.40 19.20 -6.92
N LEU A 71 27.30 20.40 -6.34
CA LEU A 71 28.35 21.00 -5.52
C LEU A 71 28.64 20.21 -4.24
N SER A 72 27.58 19.74 -3.60
CA SER A 72 27.65 18.98 -2.34
C SER A 72 28.27 17.59 -2.46
N LYS A 73 28.10 16.88 -3.59
CA LYS A 73 28.79 15.60 -3.88
C LYS A 73 30.26 15.76 -4.21
N ASN A 74 30.66 16.97 -4.56
CA ASN A 74 31.95 17.27 -5.16
C ASN A 74 32.78 18.22 -4.26
N SER A 75 32.82 17.96 -2.95
CA SER A 75 33.72 18.66 -2.02
C SER A 75 35.21 18.58 -2.44
N SER A 76 35.55 17.67 -3.35
CA SER A 76 36.88 17.46 -3.92
C SER A 76 37.14 18.21 -5.23
N LEU A 77 36.20 19.01 -5.77
CA LEU A 77 36.40 19.83 -6.98
C LEU A 77 37.25 21.08 -6.73
N ASN A 78 37.79 21.27 -5.53
CA ASN A 78 38.79 22.30 -5.27
C ASN A 78 40.00 22.07 -6.19
N GLY A 79 40.10 22.84 -7.27
CA GLY A 79 41.25 22.87 -8.18
C GLY A 79 41.04 22.23 -9.56
N CYS A 80 39.84 21.74 -9.90
CA CYS A 80 39.51 21.35 -11.27
C CYS A 80 38.59 22.40 -11.89
N ASP A 81 38.96 22.98 -13.04
CA ASP A 81 38.08 23.82 -13.87
C ASP A 81 36.99 22.94 -14.50
N VAL A 82 36.03 22.51 -13.68
CA VAL A 82 34.85 21.79 -14.14
C VAL A 82 33.74 22.80 -14.35
N ASP A 83 33.23 22.84 -15.58
CA ASP A 83 32.05 23.65 -15.90
C ASP A 83 30.82 23.03 -15.23
N ILE A 84 30.43 23.60 -14.09
CA ILE A 84 29.28 23.16 -13.31
C ILE A 84 27.98 23.33 -14.12
N GLU A 85 27.89 24.35 -14.99
CA GLU A 85 26.69 24.53 -15.81
C GLU A 85 26.55 23.41 -16.82
N LEU A 86 27.65 23.00 -17.46
CA LEU A 86 27.65 21.85 -18.36
C LEU A 86 27.22 20.56 -17.66
N LEU A 87 27.69 20.32 -16.43
CA LEU A 87 27.25 19.16 -15.65
C LEU A 87 25.77 19.21 -15.26
N ILE A 88 25.24 20.40 -14.96
CA ILE A 88 23.81 20.60 -14.69
C ILE A 88 23.02 20.30 -15.97
N ASP A 89 23.45 20.84 -17.11
CA ASP A 89 22.79 20.65 -18.40
C ASP A 89 22.77 19.19 -18.82
N ASP A 90 23.89 18.48 -18.68
CA ASP A 90 23.97 17.03 -18.94
C ASP A 90 23.03 16.25 -18.03
N ALA A 91 22.98 16.58 -16.73
CA ALA A 91 22.14 15.87 -15.77
C ALA A 91 20.64 16.11 -16.02
N ILE A 92 20.25 17.35 -16.33
CA ILE A 92 18.89 17.70 -16.73
C ILE A 92 18.54 17.01 -18.05
N GLY A 93 19.45 17.06 -19.03
CA GLY A 93 19.28 16.44 -20.35
C GLY A 93 19.04 14.93 -20.25
N LEU A 94 19.83 14.22 -19.44
CA LEU A 94 19.63 12.80 -19.16
C LEU A 94 18.24 12.55 -18.55
N PHE A 95 17.82 13.36 -17.58
CA PHE A 95 16.52 13.21 -16.91
C PHE A 95 15.35 13.40 -17.88
N LEU A 96 15.39 14.47 -18.67
CA LEU A 96 14.37 14.78 -19.67
C LEU A 96 14.34 13.74 -20.79
N ASN A 97 15.51 13.26 -21.24
CA ASN A 97 15.58 12.22 -22.26
C ASN A 97 14.98 10.90 -21.75
N SER A 98 15.27 10.51 -20.51
CA SER A 98 14.63 9.35 -19.87
C SER A 98 13.12 9.50 -19.76
N TYR A 99 12.61 10.69 -19.42
CA TYR A 99 11.17 10.94 -19.36
C TYR A 99 10.52 10.89 -20.75
N ASN A 100 11.13 11.51 -21.76
CA ASN A 100 10.57 11.56 -23.11
C ASN A 100 10.57 10.19 -23.81
N ASN A 101 11.55 9.34 -23.51
CA ASN A 101 11.66 7.99 -24.09
C ASN A 101 11.15 6.90 -23.15
N LYS A 102 10.44 7.25 -22.07
CA LYS A 102 10.02 6.30 -21.03
C LYS A 102 9.23 5.10 -21.56
N ASP A 103 8.46 5.32 -22.62
CA ASP A 103 7.59 4.30 -23.22
C ASP A 103 8.26 3.44 -24.28
N LEU A 104 9.41 3.90 -24.79
CA LEU A 104 10.18 3.19 -25.80
C LEU A 104 11.32 2.40 -25.18
N GLU A 105 11.88 2.92 -24.08
CA GLU A 105 13.15 2.43 -23.56
C GLU A 105 13.05 1.76 -22.19
N TYR A 106 12.02 2.04 -21.37
CA TYR A 106 12.02 1.66 -19.96
C TYR A 106 10.89 0.68 -19.63
N TYR A 107 11.29 -0.51 -19.17
CA TYR A 107 10.36 -1.57 -18.80
C TYR A 107 10.58 -1.99 -17.35
N PHE A 108 9.49 -2.24 -16.64
CA PHE A 108 9.48 -2.41 -15.18
C PHE A 108 8.81 -3.70 -14.74
N SER A 109 9.45 -4.38 -13.80
CA SER A 109 8.86 -5.49 -13.05
C SER A 109 8.98 -5.17 -11.56
N CYS A 110 7.84 -4.86 -10.94
CA CYS A 110 7.77 -4.32 -9.59
C CYS A 110 7.56 -5.41 -8.53
N TRP A 111 8.24 -5.23 -7.39
CA TRP A 111 8.23 -6.11 -6.23
C TRP A 111 8.09 -5.27 -4.97
N SER A 112 7.64 -5.85 -3.87
CA SER A 112 7.52 -5.19 -2.57
C SER A 112 8.53 -5.76 -1.58
N LYS A 113 9.33 -4.91 -0.96
CA LYS A 113 10.31 -5.28 0.08
C LYS A 113 9.64 -5.23 1.44
N THR A 114 9.02 -6.33 1.83
CA THR A 114 8.31 -6.48 3.10
C THR A 114 8.67 -7.83 3.74
N ASP A 115 8.55 -7.93 5.05
CA ASP A 115 8.85 -9.18 5.76
C ASP A 115 7.75 -10.24 5.58
N GLN A 116 6.52 -9.81 5.29
CA GLN A 116 5.33 -10.65 5.13
C GLN A 116 4.46 -10.16 3.99
N ASP A 117 3.48 -10.98 3.60
CA ASP A 117 2.48 -10.55 2.64
C ASP A 117 1.61 -9.40 3.20
N HIS A 118 1.15 -8.51 2.32
CA HIS A 118 0.57 -7.20 2.66
C HIS A 118 -0.86 -7.08 2.13
N ALA A 119 -1.81 -6.77 3.02
CA ALA A 119 -3.24 -6.80 2.71
C ALA A 119 -3.66 -5.81 1.60
N ALA A 120 -3.01 -4.64 1.53
CA ALA A 120 -3.28 -3.66 0.48
C ALA A 120 -2.83 -4.16 -0.90
N LEU A 121 -1.70 -4.85 -0.99
CA LEU A 121 -1.16 -5.32 -2.26
C LEU A 121 -1.98 -6.48 -2.84
N TRP A 122 -2.52 -7.34 -1.97
CA TRP A 122 -3.54 -8.30 -2.36
C TRP A 122 -4.79 -7.64 -2.98
N ASN A 123 -5.24 -6.49 -2.48
CA ASN A 123 -6.38 -5.77 -3.05
C ASN A 123 -6.07 -5.11 -4.39
N ILE A 124 -4.88 -4.52 -4.51
CA ILE A 124 -4.51 -3.69 -5.66
C ILE A 124 -4.18 -4.57 -6.86
N PHE A 125 -3.38 -5.63 -6.64
CA PHE A 125 -2.81 -6.41 -7.74
C PHE A 125 -3.55 -7.72 -8.03
N THR A 126 -4.55 -8.09 -7.23
CA THR A 126 -5.23 -9.39 -7.35
C THR A 126 -6.72 -9.34 -6.99
N ASP A 127 -7.45 -10.42 -7.28
CA ASP A 127 -8.85 -10.60 -6.89
C ASP A 127 -9.06 -11.25 -5.50
N LYS A 128 -7.96 -11.50 -4.75
CA LYS A 128 -7.89 -12.18 -3.44
C LYS A 128 -8.38 -13.63 -3.40
N LYS A 129 -8.91 -14.16 -4.49
CA LYS A 129 -9.52 -15.50 -4.55
C LYS A 129 -8.64 -16.47 -5.30
N ASN A 130 -8.24 -16.08 -6.51
CA ASN A 130 -7.53 -16.93 -7.45
C ASN A 130 -6.18 -16.28 -7.79
N ALA A 131 -5.36 -16.12 -6.75
CA ALA A 131 -4.09 -15.43 -6.85
C ALA A 131 -3.06 -16.02 -5.90
N VAL A 132 -1.80 -15.74 -6.19
CA VAL A 132 -0.67 -16.09 -5.35
C VAL A 132 0.26 -14.89 -5.20
N ALA A 133 1.00 -14.85 -4.11
CA ALA A 133 2.16 -14.00 -3.96
C ALA A 133 3.38 -14.92 -3.95
N ILE A 134 4.37 -14.60 -4.77
CA ILE A 134 5.67 -15.26 -4.73
C ILE A 134 6.65 -14.39 -3.94
N SER A 135 7.52 -15.01 -3.16
CA SER A 135 8.63 -14.32 -2.50
C SER A 135 9.97 -14.88 -2.92
N THR A 136 10.95 -13.98 -2.91
CA THR A 136 12.34 -14.27 -3.25
C THR A 136 13.28 -13.31 -2.55
N THR A 137 14.54 -13.32 -2.94
CA THR A 137 15.56 -12.39 -2.47
C THR A 137 16.29 -11.79 -3.67
N PRO A 138 16.87 -10.59 -3.55
CA PRO A 138 17.66 -9.99 -4.62
C PRO A 138 18.70 -10.94 -5.20
N LEU A 139 19.45 -11.68 -4.36
CA LEU A 139 20.44 -12.64 -4.81
C LEU A 139 19.83 -13.73 -5.71
N LYS A 140 18.66 -14.27 -5.32
CA LYS A 140 17.94 -15.29 -6.08
C LYS A 140 17.39 -14.79 -7.41
N ILE A 141 16.98 -13.51 -7.50
CA ILE A 141 16.61 -12.89 -8.78
C ILE A 141 17.79 -12.96 -9.75
N PHE A 142 18.99 -12.59 -9.30
CA PHE A 142 20.17 -12.63 -10.17
C PHE A 142 20.61 -14.05 -10.52
N GLN A 143 20.47 -15.01 -9.60
CA GLN A 143 20.68 -16.43 -9.90
C GLN A 143 19.68 -16.93 -10.93
N ALA A 144 18.40 -16.61 -10.78
CA ALA A 144 17.35 -16.99 -11.73
C ALA A 144 17.59 -16.39 -13.11
N LEU A 145 18.08 -15.15 -13.20
CA LEU A 145 18.48 -14.53 -14.46
C LEU A 145 19.67 -15.28 -15.10
N LYS A 146 20.70 -15.60 -14.30
CA LYS A 146 21.89 -16.33 -14.76
C LYS A 146 21.54 -17.72 -15.29
N PHE A 147 20.80 -18.51 -14.50
CA PHE A 147 20.49 -19.90 -14.84
C PHE A 147 19.33 -20.03 -15.84
N GLY A 148 18.53 -18.97 -16.03
CA GLY A 148 17.47 -18.93 -17.03
C GLY A 148 17.92 -18.56 -18.45
N ASN A 149 19.17 -18.14 -18.64
CA ASN A 149 19.66 -17.63 -19.92
C ASN A 149 21.01 -18.22 -20.31
N GLU A 150 21.22 -18.39 -21.62
CA GLU A 150 22.55 -18.66 -22.16
C GLU A 150 23.46 -17.43 -21.99
N GLU A 151 24.76 -17.67 -21.91
CA GLU A 151 25.77 -16.66 -21.60
C GLU A 151 25.70 -15.42 -22.51
N LYS A 152 25.54 -15.62 -23.83
CA LYS A 152 25.46 -14.52 -24.80
C LYS A 152 24.26 -13.61 -24.56
N GLU A 153 23.11 -14.17 -24.22
CA GLU A 153 21.91 -13.38 -23.92
C GLU A 153 22.03 -12.72 -22.54
N LEU A 154 22.58 -13.43 -21.56
CA LEU A 154 22.85 -12.89 -20.23
C LEU A 154 23.77 -11.66 -20.28
N GLN A 155 24.83 -11.69 -21.10
CA GLN A 155 25.72 -10.54 -21.29
C GLN A 155 24.95 -9.32 -21.83
N LYS A 156 24.09 -9.49 -22.83
CA LYS A 156 23.25 -8.41 -23.37
C LYS A 156 22.29 -7.86 -22.32
N ILE A 157 21.60 -8.74 -21.59
CA ILE A 157 20.61 -8.35 -20.58
C ILE A 157 21.29 -7.60 -19.43
N SER A 158 22.42 -8.09 -18.93
CA SER A 158 23.11 -7.53 -17.76
C SER A 158 23.58 -6.08 -17.94
N GLN A 159 23.90 -5.68 -19.18
CA GLN A 159 24.24 -4.30 -19.50
C GLN A 159 23.04 -3.35 -19.36
N HIS A 160 21.83 -3.90 -19.50
CA HIS A 160 20.57 -3.17 -19.55
C HIS A 160 19.62 -3.52 -18.40
N PHE A 161 20.07 -4.24 -17.38
CA PHE A 161 19.23 -4.71 -16.29
C PHE A 161 19.71 -4.18 -14.94
N GLN A 162 18.79 -3.66 -14.15
CA GLN A 162 19.06 -3.09 -12.84
C GLN A 162 17.96 -3.40 -11.84
N MET A 163 18.32 -3.41 -10.56
CA MET A 163 17.37 -3.43 -9.46
C MET A 163 17.53 -2.15 -8.65
N ILE A 164 16.42 -1.50 -8.32
CA ILE A 164 16.43 -0.24 -7.56
C ILE A 164 15.39 -0.26 -6.44
N GLU A 165 15.70 0.39 -5.33
CA GLU A 165 14.70 0.77 -4.32
C GLU A 165 14.03 2.09 -4.73
N THR A 166 12.71 2.17 -4.60
CA THR A 166 11.94 3.35 -4.98
C THR A 166 11.99 4.42 -3.87
N HIS A 167 12.18 5.67 -4.27
CA HIS A 167 12.12 6.85 -3.42
C HIS A 167 10.73 7.47 -3.48
N TYR A 168 10.11 7.61 -2.32
CA TYR A 168 8.78 8.21 -2.18
C TYR A 168 8.90 9.67 -1.82
N ILE A 169 8.39 10.54 -2.69
CA ILE A 169 8.50 12.00 -2.53
C ILE A 169 7.17 12.69 -2.82
N ASP A 170 7.02 13.88 -2.27
CA ASP A 170 6.02 14.82 -2.77
C ASP A 170 6.54 15.43 -4.08
N PHE A 171 5.80 15.24 -5.17
CA PHE A 171 6.21 15.71 -6.50
C PHE A 171 6.04 17.22 -6.65
N GLU A 172 5.30 17.87 -5.74
CA GLU A 172 5.08 19.32 -5.74
C GLU A 172 6.08 20.06 -4.85
N GLU A 173 6.83 19.36 -3.99
CA GLU A 173 7.83 20.01 -3.14
C GLU A 173 9.04 20.50 -3.97
N GLU A 174 9.31 21.79 -3.89
CA GLU A 174 10.35 22.47 -4.66
C GLU A 174 11.72 22.47 -3.96
N ASN A 175 11.76 22.29 -2.64
CA ASN A 175 12.98 22.45 -1.84
C ASN A 175 13.57 21.13 -1.32
N LEU A 176 13.18 19.98 -1.89
CA LEU A 176 13.77 18.68 -1.53
C LEU A 176 15.26 18.63 -1.83
N ASN A 177 16.04 18.19 -0.84
CA ASN A 177 17.44 17.89 -1.00
C ASN A 177 17.62 16.53 -1.68
N LEU A 178 17.93 16.54 -2.98
CA LEU A 178 18.11 15.34 -3.81
C LEU A 178 19.20 14.38 -3.31
N LEU A 179 20.13 14.86 -2.49
CA LEU A 179 21.18 14.04 -1.90
C LEU A 179 20.66 13.08 -0.84
N GLU A 180 19.51 13.37 -0.25
CA GLU A 180 18.83 12.50 0.72
C GLU A 180 18.23 11.26 0.06
N PHE A 181 18.18 11.26 -1.28
CA PHE A 181 17.69 10.16 -2.10
C PHE A 181 18.84 9.56 -2.93
N PRO A 182 19.86 8.94 -2.30
CA PRO A 182 20.91 8.27 -3.04
C PRO A 182 20.31 7.09 -3.78
N ASN A 183 20.59 6.99 -5.08
CA ASN A 183 20.21 5.84 -5.88
C ASN A 183 20.77 4.55 -5.26
N LYS A 184 19.93 3.76 -4.60
CA LYS A 184 20.27 2.40 -4.19
C LYS A 184 20.07 1.47 -5.38
N ARG A 185 20.90 1.66 -6.40
CA ARG A 185 20.95 0.78 -7.56
C ARG A 185 21.83 -0.41 -7.22
N ILE A 186 21.31 -1.60 -7.48
CA ILE A 186 22.08 -2.84 -7.56
C ILE A 186 22.18 -3.16 -9.05
N GLN A 187 23.37 -2.96 -9.60
CA GLN A 187 23.73 -3.47 -10.92
C GLN A 187 24.75 -4.59 -10.74
N ILE A 188 24.56 -5.64 -11.51
CA ILE A 188 25.33 -6.87 -11.43
C ILE A 188 25.94 -7.14 -12.79
N TYR A 189 27.24 -7.42 -12.80
CA TYR A 189 27.98 -7.79 -13.99
C TYR A 189 28.32 -9.26 -13.90
N PHE A 190 27.93 -10.07 -14.88
CA PHE A 190 28.35 -11.46 -14.90
C PHE A 190 29.77 -11.55 -15.51
N SER A 191 30.70 -12.17 -14.79
CA SER A 191 32.04 -12.48 -15.30
C SER A 191 32.16 -13.97 -15.58
N GLU A 192 32.93 -14.33 -16.60
CA GLU A 192 33.20 -15.73 -16.99
C GLU A 192 33.82 -16.56 -15.83
N GLU A 193 34.51 -15.91 -14.88
CA GLU A 193 35.31 -16.58 -13.83
C GLU A 193 34.54 -16.90 -12.53
N SER A 194 33.23 -16.59 -12.40
CA SER A 194 32.51 -16.83 -11.13
C SER A 194 31.20 -17.59 -11.30
N ASP A 195 31.21 -18.84 -10.83
CA ASP A 195 30.06 -19.74 -10.86
C ASP A 195 28.96 -19.33 -9.86
N TYR A 196 29.30 -18.61 -8.79
CA TYR A 196 28.42 -18.49 -7.63
C TYR A 196 28.05 -17.06 -7.23
N ILE A 197 28.84 -16.06 -7.62
CA ILE A 197 28.66 -14.67 -7.17
C ILE A 197 28.42 -13.80 -8.40
N PRO A 198 27.27 -13.12 -8.48
CA PRO A 198 27.09 -12.11 -9.50
C PRO A 198 28.11 -10.99 -9.29
N GLY A 199 28.91 -10.70 -10.32
CA GLY A 199 30.07 -9.83 -10.23
C GLY A 199 29.74 -8.41 -9.78
N SER A 200 30.69 -7.83 -9.02
CA SER A 200 30.66 -6.53 -8.33
C SER A 200 29.28 -5.87 -8.19
N ILE A 201 28.71 -5.92 -6.99
CA ILE A 201 27.55 -5.09 -6.64
C ILE A 201 28.01 -3.63 -6.61
N ARG A 202 27.65 -2.86 -7.65
CA ARG A 202 27.92 -1.42 -7.67
C ARG A 202 26.73 -0.68 -7.10
N GLU A 203 26.91 -0.13 -5.90
CA GLU A 203 26.04 0.94 -5.42
C GLU A 203 26.62 2.27 -5.88
N SER A 204 25.87 2.94 -6.74
CA SER A 204 26.24 4.26 -7.22
C SER A 204 25.50 5.30 -6.40
N LYS A 205 26.23 6.13 -5.64
CA LYS A 205 25.67 7.38 -5.10
C LYS A 205 25.52 8.43 -6.21
N SER A 206 25.07 8.05 -7.41
CA SER A 206 24.77 8.98 -8.50
C SER A 206 23.47 9.73 -8.23
N MET A 207 23.19 10.76 -9.04
CA MET A 207 21.90 11.44 -9.02
C MET A 207 20.77 10.42 -9.23
N PRO A 208 19.65 10.51 -8.49
CA PRO A 208 18.47 9.71 -8.77
C PRO A 208 17.97 9.92 -10.20
N LEU A 209 17.45 8.85 -10.80
CA LEU A 209 16.91 8.86 -12.16
C LEU A 209 15.38 8.88 -12.09
N PRO A 210 14.65 9.31 -13.13
CA PRO A 210 13.20 9.51 -13.01
C PRO A 210 12.44 8.27 -12.55
N TYR A 211 12.88 7.10 -13.00
CA TYR A 211 12.27 5.81 -12.67
C TYR A 211 12.55 5.32 -11.24
N SER A 212 13.35 6.03 -10.44
CA SER A 212 13.51 5.73 -9.01
C SER A 212 12.58 6.54 -8.11
N PHE A 213 11.75 7.42 -8.65
CA PHE A 213 10.79 8.20 -7.86
C PHE A 213 9.36 7.71 -8.03
N LYS A 214 8.60 7.79 -6.92
CA LYS A 214 7.16 7.57 -6.89
C LYS A 214 6.50 8.53 -5.91
N ARG A 215 5.23 8.86 -6.12
CA ARG A 215 4.50 9.77 -5.23
C ARG A 215 4.41 9.18 -3.83
N SER A 216 4.55 10.04 -2.82
CA SER A 216 4.52 9.68 -1.39
C SER A 216 3.28 8.89 -0.98
N SER A 217 2.14 9.10 -1.65
CA SER A 217 0.90 8.35 -1.45
C SER A 217 1.00 6.85 -1.69
N PHE A 218 2.03 6.37 -2.40
CA PHE A 218 2.27 4.95 -2.68
C PHE A 218 3.31 4.31 -1.76
N CYS A 219 3.78 4.99 -0.71
CA CYS A 219 4.85 4.50 0.16
C CYS A 219 4.56 3.13 0.79
N TYR A 220 3.29 2.78 0.97
CA TYR A 220 2.83 1.50 1.49
C TYR A 220 3.23 0.29 0.61
N GLU A 221 3.70 0.52 -0.63
CA GLU A 221 4.13 -0.56 -1.52
C GLU A 221 5.55 -1.06 -1.21
N GLU A 222 6.38 -0.24 -0.56
CA GLU A 222 7.82 -0.54 -0.31
C GLU A 222 8.51 -1.11 -1.56
N GLU A 223 8.32 -0.43 -2.69
CA GLU A 223 8.58 -0.94 -4.03
C GLU A 223 10.08 -1.06 -4.35
N VAL A 224 10.46 -2.25 -4.81
CA VAL A 224 11.71 -2.55 -5.49
C VAL A 224 11.41 -2.82 -6.96
N ARG A 225 12.06 -2.08 -7.86
CA ARG A 225 11.86 -2.22 -9.31
C ARG A 225 13.01 -2.99 -9.93
N LEU A 226 12.68 -4.01 -10.69
CA LEU A 226 13.56 -4.49 -11.75
C LEU A 226 13.33 -3.61 -12.97
N VAL A 227 14.38 -2.99 -13.46
CA VAL A 227 14.36 -2.07 -14.60
C VAL A 227 15.16 -2.69 -15.72
N PHE A 228 14.52 -2.77 -16.88
CA PHE A 228 15.14 -3.19 -18.13
C PHE A 228 15.10 -2.06 -19.14
N PHE A 229 16.25 -1.76 -19.75
CA PHE A 229 16.37 -0.71 -20.77
C PHE A 229 16.50 -1.35 -22.15
N SER A 230 15.74 -0.91 -23.13
CA SER A 230 15.92 -1.36 -24.51
C SER A 230 15.76 -0.21 -25.49
N SER A 231 16.86 0.21 -26.11
CA SER A 231 16.85 1.26 -27.12
C SER A 231 16.38 0.79 -28.51
N GLN A 232 16.09 -0.51 -28.67
CA GLN A 232 15.84 -1.10 -29.99
C GLN A 232 14.41 -1.63 -30.20
N ASN A 233 13.55 -1.61 -29.18
CA ASN A 233 12.23 -2.23 -29.24
C ASN A 233 11.14 -1.29 -28.76
N SER A 234 10.21 -0.92 -29.65
CA SER A 234 8.92 -0.31 -29.31
C SER A 234 7.86 -1.37 -28.98
N GLU A 235 8.28 -2.45 -28.32
CA GLU A 235 7.37 -3.55 -27.98
C GLU A 235 6.44 -3.09 -26.85
N PRO A 236 5.18 -3.53 -26.81
CA PRO A 236 4.23 -3.12 -25.77
C PRO A 236 4.63 -3.61 -24.36
N PHE A 237 5.58 -4.54 -24.27
CA PHE A 237 6.16 -5.07 -23.05
C PHE A 237 7.48 -5.80 -23.36
N ALA A 238 8.28 -6.06 -22.34
CA ALA A 238 9.44 -6.94 -22.43
C ALA A 238 9.22 -8.22 -21.63
N ARG A 239 9.72 -9.35 -22.16
CA ARG A 239 9.79 -10.64 -21.44
C ARG A 239 11.23 -11.06 -21.32
N ILE A 240 11.65 -11.37 -20.10
CA ILE A 240 13.01 -11.79 -19.79
C ILE A 240 12.94 -13.12 -19.08
N LYS A 241 13.80 -14.08 -19.47
CA LYS A 241 13.84 -15.39 -18.85
C LYS A 241 14.46 -15.32 -17.45
N PHE A 242 13.81 -15.98 -16.50
CA PHE A 242 14.24 -16.24 -15.14
C PHE A 242 13.85 -17.66 -14.79
N ASP A 243 14.81 -18.50 -14.39
CA ASP A 243 14.49 -19.86 -13.95
C ASP A 243 13.59 -19.82 -12.69
N PRO A 244 12.33 -20.31 -12.77
CA PRO A 244 11.41 -20.29 -11.64
C PRO A 244 11.90 -21.03 -10.40
N ASN A 245 12.76 -22.04 -10.57
CA ASN A 245 13.31 -22.82 -9.47
C ASN A 245 14.28 -22.01 -8.60
N TYR A 246 15.00 -21.07 -9.20
CA TYR A 246 15.83 -20.11 -8.46
C TYR A 246 15.04 -18.88 -8.06
N LEU A 247 14.11 -18.44 -8.91
CA LEU A 247 13.35 -17.20 -8.70
C LEU A 247 12.41 -17.33 -7.51
N ILE A 248 11.73 -18.45 -7.32
CA ILE A 248 10.64 -18.58 -6.35
C ILE A 248 11.12 -19.34 -5.12
N GLU A 249 10.99 -18.73 -3.94
CA GLU A 249 11.27 -19.40 -2.67
C GLU A 249 9.99 -19.83 -1.96
N ASP A 250 9.04 -18.89 -1.79
CA ASP A 250 7.75 -19.19 -1.21
C ASP A 250 6.63 -18.84 -2.20
N ILE A 251 5.56 -19.64 -2.14
CA ILE A 251 4.29 -19.39 -2.81
C ILE A 251 3.24 -19.24 -1.72
N VAL A 252 2.71 -18.03 -1.59
CA VAL A 252 1.65 -17.70 -0.64
C VAL A 252 0.34 -17.57 -1.40
N ILE A 253 -0.59 -18.46 -1.10
CA ILE A 253 -1.89 -18.49 -1.74
C ILE A 253 -2.80 -17.44 -1.09
N ALA A 254 -3.59 -16.74 -1.91
CA ALA A 254 -4.45 -15.64 -1.47
C ALA A 254 -5.34 -16.01 -0.27
N PRO A 255 -5.64 -15.04 0.62
CA PRO A 255 -6.33 -15.31 1.88
C PRO A 255 -7.76 -15.84 1.69
N LEU A 256 -8.45 -15.49 0.60
CA LEU A 256 -9.83 -15.93 0.33
C LEU A 256 -9.90 -17.10 -0.66
N ALA A 257 -8.76 -17.73 -0.98
CA ALA A 257 -8.72 -18.89 -1.86
C ALA A 257 -9.43 -20.09 -1.22
N ASN A 258 -10.30 -20.75 -1.99
CA ASN A 258 -10.94 -21.99 -1.56
C ASN A 258 -9.94 -23.17 -1.54
N GLU A 259 -10.33 -24.30 -0.92
CA GLU A 259 -9.45 -25.48 -0.82
C GLU A 259 -9.13 -26.11 -2.18
N SER A 260 -10.05 -26.02 -3.14
CA SER A 260 -9.81 -26.53 -4.49
C SER A 260 -8.65 -25.79 -5.16
N PHE A 261 -8.63 -24.46 -5.05
CA PHE A 261 -7.55 -23.63 -5.58
C PHE A 261 -6.23 -23.93 -4.87
N VAL A 262 -6.24 -24.11 -3.54
CA VAL A 262 -5.04 -24.48 -2.79
C VAL A 262 -4.45 -25.81 -3.26
N ASN A 263 -5.30 -26.83 -3.43
CA ASN A 263 -4.87 -28.13 -3.92
C ASN A 263 -4.38 -28.05 -5.36
N HIS A 264 -4.99 -27.20 -6.19
CA HIS A 264 -4.55 -26.98 -7.56
C HIS A 264 -3.14 -26.37 -7.62
N ILE A 265 -2.85 -25.34 -6.82
CA ILE A 265 -1.50 -24.75 -6.73
C ILE A 265 -0.49 -25.80 -6.24
N LYS A 266 -0.82 -26.58 -5.21
CA LYS A 266 0.06 -27.66 -4.73
C LYS A 266 0.34 -28.70 -5.83
N ALA A 267 -0.66 -29.08 -6.62
CA ALA A 267 -0.49 -30.04 -7.71
C ALA A 267 0.41 -29.50 -8.83
N ILE A 268 0.25 -28.23 -9.22
CA ILE A 268 1.12 -27.58 -10.22
C ILE A 268 2.59 -27.60 -9.78
N CYS A 269 2.84 -27.40 -8.48
CA CYS A 269 4.17 -27.29 -7.94
C CYS A 269 4.83 -28.65 -7.57
N ALA A 270 4.06 -29.73 -7.49
CA ALA A 270 4.53 -31.03 -6.98
C ALA A 270 5.65 -31.70 -7.82
N GLY A 271 5.82 -31.28 -9.08
CA GLY A 271 6.82 -31.86 -10.00
C GLY A 271 8.08 -31.02 -10.22
N ARG A 272 8.30 -29.94 -9.44
CA ARG A 272 9.44 -29.02 -9.63
C ARG A 272 10.65 -29.49 -8.82
N GLU A 273 11.85 -29.39 -9.40
CA GLU A 273 13.11 -29.89 -8.81
C GLU A 273 13.42 -29.28 -7.44
N PHE A 274 13.00 -28.02 -7.23
CA PHE A 274 13.14 -27.32 -5.96
C PHE A 274 11.76 -27.17 -5.32
N GLY A 275 11.55 -27.85 -4.20
CA GLY A 275 10.27 -27.81 -3.48
C GLY A 275 9.99 -26.42 -2.93
N TYR A 276 9.02 -25.72 -3.53
CA TYR A 276 8.57 -24.42 -3.04
C TYR A 276 7.92 -24.55 -1.66
N ASN A 277 8.13 -23.54 -0.80
CA ASN A 277 7.35 -23.44 0.44
C ASN A 277 5.95 -22.89 0.11
N ILE A 278 4.94 -23.75 0.14
CA ILE A 278 3.56 -23.37 -0.21
C ILE A 278 2.72 -23.22 1.05
N ARG A 279 2.21 -22.02 1.29
CA ARG A 279 1.28 -21.73 2.41
C ARG A 279 0.11 -20.87 1.95
N ARG A 280 -0.98 -20.84 2.72
CA ARG A 280 -2.01 -19.80 2.58
C ARG A 280 -1.59 -18.55 3.33
N SER A 281 -1.98 -17.38 2.84
CA SER A 281 -1.88 -16.11 3.57
C SER A 281 -2.61 -16.21 4.91
N LYS A 282 -2.03 -15.58 5.95
CA LYS A 282 -2.65 -15.46 7.27
C LYS A 282 -3.53 -14.21 7.39
N LEU A 283 -3.60 -13.38 6.35
CA LEU A 283 -4.38 -12.15 6.29
C LEU A 283 -5.88 -12.41 6.04
N THR A 284 -6.35 -13.61 6.32
CA THR A 284 -7.76 -13.97 6.29
C THR A 284 -8.54 -12.95 7.12
N PRO A 285 -9.66 -12.40 6.61
CA PRO A 285 -10.65 -11.80 7.50
C PRO A 285 -11.00 -12.82 8.58
N PRO A 286 -11.27 -12.41 9.83
CA PRO A 286 -11.73 -13.34 10.85
C PRO A 286 -12.89 -14.14 10.26
N GLN A 287 -12.77 -15.48 10.29
CA GLN A 287 -13.88 -16.34 9.94
C GLN A 287 -14.94 -16.12 11.00
N LEU A 288 -15.95 -15.31 10.66
CA LEU A 288 -17.12 -15.16 11.50
C LEU A 288 -17.77 -16.54 11.58
N THR A 289 -18.04 -17.01 12.79
CA THR A 289 -18.82 -18.23 12.97
C THR A 289 -20.20 -18.07 12.32
N PRO A 290 -20.92 -19.16 11.99
CA PRO A 290 -22.29 -19.05 11.50
C PRO A 290 -23.18 -18.16 12.40
N GLU A 291 -22.99 -18.22 13.71
CA GLU A 291 -23.66 -17.35 14.69
C GLU A 291 -23.26 -15.88 14.56
N GLU A 292 -21.98 -15.56 14.34
CA GLU A 292 -21.52 -14.19 14.15
C GLU A 292 -21.98 -13.60 12.80
N ILE A 293 -22.09 -14.44 11.76
CA ILE A 293 -22.69 -14.06 10.47
C ILE A 293 -24.19 -13.78 10.65
N GLU A 294 -24.90 -14.63 11.39
CA GLU A 294 -26.31 -14.44 11.70
C GLU A 294 -26.53 -13.16 12.53
N LEU A 295 -25.71 -12.92 13.55
CA LEU A 295 -25.72 -11.69 14.35
C LEU A 295 -25.46 -10.43 13.49
N SER A 296 -24.49 -10.48 12.59
CA SER A 296 -24.17 -9.39 11.67
C SER A 296 -25.34 -9.10 10.72
N ASN A 297 -25.93 -10.14 10.13
CA ASN A 297 -27.08 -10.01 9.24
C ASN A 297 -28.32 -9.48 9.97
N ASN A 298 -28.56 -9.94 11.21
CA ASN A 298 -29.62 -9.44 12.07
C ASN A 298 -29.37 -7.98 12.43
N TYR A 299 -28.14 -7.58 12.72
CA TYR A 299 -27.77 -6.20 13.02
C TYR A 299 -27.95 -5.26 11.82
N VAL A 300 -27.52 -5.67 10.62
CA VAL A 300 -27.75 -4.92 9.36
C VAL A 300 -29.23 -4.80 9.04
N THR A 301 -30.00 -5.86 9.26
CA THR A 301 -31.47 -5.86 9.09
C THR A 301 -32.13 -4.93 10.09
N CYS A 302 -31.71 -4.97 11.36
CA CYS A 302 -32.14 -4.03 12.40
C CYS A 302 -31.80 -2.58 12.03
N LEU A 303 -30.61 -2.30 11.50
CA LEU A 303 -30.21 -0.96 11.06
C LEU A 303 -31.01 -0.47 9.85
N LYS A 304 -31.31 -1.34 8.89
CA LYS A 304 -32.18 -1.02 7.75
C LYS A 304 -33.61 -0.74 8.21
N ASN A 305 -34.14 -1.54 9.13
CA ASN A 305 -35.45 -1.32 9.73
C ASN A 305 -35.46 -0.04 10.58
N TYR A 306 -34.41 0.23 11.35
CA TYR A 306 -34.25 1.47 12.11
C TYR A 306 -34.21 2.70 11.20
N ARG A 307 -33.47 2.64 10.09
CA ARG A 307 -33.42 3.72 9.09
C ARG A 307 -34.75 3.90 8.37
N LYS A 308 -35.48 2.82 8.08
CA LYS A 308 -36.84 2.86 7.50
C LYS A 308 -37.85 3.49 8.46
N VAL A 309 -37.81 3.09 9.74
CA VAL A 309 -38.65 3.66 10.80
C VAL A 309 -38.28 5.14 11.05
N GLN A 310 -37.01 5.51 11.00
CA GLN A 310 -36.54 6.91 11.08
C GLN A 310 -37.05 7.75 9.88
N ALA A 311 -37.03 7.19 8.67
CA ALA A 311 -37.56 7.85 7.47
C ALA A 311 -39.09 8.03 7.52
N GLU A 312 -39.82 7.03 8.01
CA GLU A 312 -41.27 7.11 8.24
C GLU A 312 -41.63 8.08 9.38
N ARG A 313 -40.73 8.25 10.37
CA ARG A 313 -40.89 9.20 11.49
C ARG A 313 -40.50 10.64 11.19
N ARG A 314 -39.66 10.92 10.20
CA ARG A 314 -39.40 12.32 9.76
C ARG A 314 -40.66 13.04 9.28
N ASN A 315 -41.76 12.32 9.06
CA ASN A 315 -43.09 12.87 8.77
C ASN A 315 -44.03 13.02 9.98
N LYS A 316 -43.61 12.77 11.24
CA LYS A 316 -44.45 13.01 12.44
C LYS A 316 -43.66 13.59 13.64
N GLN A 317 -44.26 14.61 14.25
CA GLN A 317 -43.75 15.61 15.24
C GLN A 317 -42.99 15.06 16.47
N CYS A 318 -42.14 15.93 17.06
CA CYS A 318 -41.59 15.79 18.42
C CYS A 318 -42.73 15.80 19.46
N GLY A 319 -42.62 14.98 20.51
CA GLY A 319 -43.66 14.84 21.56
C GLY A 319 -43.26 15.52 22.88
N TYR A 320 -44.26 16.05 23.59
CA TYR A 320 -44.12 16.59 24.94
C TYR A 320 -44.62 15.56 25.97
N ILE A 321 -44.02 15.53 27.16
CA ILE A 321 -44.45 14.70 28.29
C ILE A 321 -44.94 15.63 29.41
N VAL A 322 -46.11 15.36 29.97
CA VAL A 322 -46.69 16.13 31.09
C VAL A 322 -46.47 15.35 32.39
N PHE A 323 -45.96 16.03 33.42
CA PHE A 323 -45.68 15.49 34.74
C PHE A 323 -46.59 16.16 35.77
N ASP A 324 -47.11 15.40 36.74
CA ASP A 324 -48.02 15.94 37.75
C ASP A 324 -47.31 16.84 38.78
N SER A 325 -45.98 16.81 38.84
CA SER A 325 -45.17 17.71 39.67
C SER A 325 -43.75 17.87 39.12
N LYS A 326 -43.07 18.97 39.48
CA LYS A 326 -41.66 19.22 39.11
C LYS A 326 -40.73 18.13 39.64
N GLU A 327 -40.98 17.66 40.85
CA GLU A 327 -40.19 16.60 41.49
C GLU A 327 -40.35 15.25 40.78
N GLY A 328 -41.53 14.99 40.20
CA GLY A 328 -41.79 13.82 39.34
C GLY A 328 -40.98 13.86 38.05
N PHE A 329 -40.88 15.03 37.41
CA PHE A 329 -39.99 15.23 36.26
C PHE A 329 -38.52 15.00 36.64
N GLU A 330 -38.05 15.58 37.75
CA GLU A 330 -36.66 15.49 38.18
C GLU A 330 -36.22 14.05 38.52
N LYS A 331 -37.11 13.24 39.11
CA LYS A 331 -36.85 11.81 39.35
C LYS A 331 -36.74 11.02 38.05
N TRP A 332 -37.70 11.18 37.14
CA TRP A 332 -37.66 10.55 35.82
C TRP A 332 -36.37 10.92 35.07
N HIS A 333 -35.98 12.19 35.13
CA HIS A 333 -34.77 12.72 34.52
C HIS A 333 -33.48 12.09 35.08
N GLN A 334 -33.39 11.91 36.39
CA GLN A 334 -32.24 11.25 37.04
C GLN A 334 -32.11 9.78 36.61
N GLU A 335 -33.23 9.06 36.47
CA GLU A 335 -33.21 7.68 35.99
C GLU A 335 -32.73 7.56 34.54
N VAL A 336 -33.21 8.44 33.65
CA VAL A 336 -32.77 8.48 32.25
C VAL A 336 -31.26 8.77 32.15
N LYS A 337 -30.75 9.72 32.96
CA LYS A 337 -29.30 9.99 33.03
C LYS A 337 -28.49 8.79 33.51
N ARG A 338 -28.97 8.07 34.52
CA ARG A 338 -28.28 6.88 35.06
C ARG A 338 -28.21 5.75 34.02
N PHE A 339 -29.24 5.60 33.20
CA PHE A 339 -29.31 4.58 32.16
C PHE A 339 -28.42 4.91 30.95
N MET A 340 -28.43 6.17 30.50
CA MET A 340 -27.58 6.63 29.39
C MET A 340 -26.11 6.81 29.77
N GLY A 341 -25.80 6.93 31.06
CA GLY A 341 -24.43 6.96 31.59
C GLY A 341 -23.74 5.59 31.70
N LEU A 342 -24.41 4.50 31.31
CA LEU A 342 -23.77 3.18 31.24
C LEU A 342 -22.81 3.13 30.03
N PRO A 343 -21.52 2.81 30.21
CA PRO A 343 -20.57 2.75 29.11
C PRO A 343 -20.96 1.60 28.19
N ARG A 344 -21.31 1.92 26.93
CA ARG A 344 -21.36 0.92 25.86
C ARG A 344 -19.93 0.38 25.72
N PHE A 345 -19.77 -0.92 25.99
CA PHE A 345 -18.48 -1.61 25.91
C PHE A 345 -17.86 -1.42 24.51
N GLY A 346 -16.88 -0.53 24.43
CA GLY A 346 -15.90 -0.41 23.35
C GLY A 346 -14.52 -0.32 23.99
N ARG A 347 -13.60 -1.20 23.58
CA ARG A 347 -12.22 -1.25 24.10
C ARG A 347 -11.56 0.12 24.02
N ARG A 348 -11.08 0.62 25.16
CA ARG A 348 -10.13 1.75 25.26
C ARG A 348 -8.76 1.26 24.81
N GLY A 349 -8.18 1.94 23.81
CA GLY A 349 -6.75 1.94 23.53
C GLY A 349 -6.22 3.35 23.82
N ASP A 350 -5.10 3.41 24.52
CA ASP A 350 -4.44 4.64 24.97
C ASP A 350 -3.85 5.43 23.80
N SER A 351 -4.58 6.42 23.29
CA SER A 351 -4.01 7.65 22.74
C SER A 351 -5.13 8.70 22.61
N GLY A 352 -4.81 9.91 23.03
CA GLY A 352 -5.75 11.00 23.20
C GLY A 352 -6.45 11.43 21.90
N ASP A 353 -7.69 11.86 22.13
CA ASP A 353 -8.52 12.79 21.36
C ASP A 353 -9.14 12.36 20.01
N TYR A 354 -10.48 12.49 20.02
CA TYR A 354 -11.46 12.52 18.92
C TYR A 354 -12.15 11.21 18.52
N GLY A 355 -12.88 10.63 19.48
CA GLY A 355 -14.14 9.96 19.19
C GLY A 355 -15.28 10.98 19.12
N TYR A 356 -15.77 11.28 17.91
CA TYR A 356 -17.10 11.88 17.73
C TYR A 356 -18.14 10.88 18.24
N ALA A 357 -18.44 10.93 19.53
CA ALA A 357 -19.71 10.45 20.03
C ALA A 357 -20.78 11.37 19.42
N ALA A 358 -21.67 10.78 18.63
CA ALA A 358 -22.94 11.39 18.28
C ALA A 358 -23.80 11.53 19.55
N CYS A 359 -23.38 12.42 20.45
CA CYS A 359 -24.22 13.01 21.47
C CYS A 359 -24.50 14.41 20.93
N GLY A 360 -25.57 14.53 20.15
CA GLY A 360 -26.13 15.84 19.86
C GLY A 360 -26.29 16.56 21.18
N THR A 361 -25.84 17.81 21.21
CA THR A 361 -26.07 18.74 22.31
C THR A 361 -27.58 18.78 22.58
N TYR A 362 -28.04 18.02 23.56
CA TYR A 362 -29.37 18.19 24.10
C TYR A 362 -29.34 19.55 24.81
N GLU A 363 -29.95 20.58 24.23
CA GLU A 363 -30.22 21.80 24.96
C GLU A 363 -31.29 21.47 26.01
N TRP A 364 -30.89 21.57 27.27
CA TRP A 364 -31.67 21.14 28.42
C TRP A 364 -32.57 22.29 28.85
N CYS A 365 -33.87 22.18 28.56
CA CYS A 365 -34.85 23.12 29.09
C CYS A 365 -35.30 22.68 30.49
N GLU A 366 -35.35 23.60 31.45
CA GLU A 366 -36.04 23.36 32.72
C GLU A 366 -37.52 23.04 32.44
N PRO A 367 -38.16 22.16 33.25
CA PRO A 367 -39.56 21.83 33.06
C PRO A 367 -40.42 23.09 33.27
N GLU A 368 -41.22 23.44 32.28
CA GLU A 368 -42.08 24.62 32.36
C GLU A 368 -43.40 24.27 33.08
N PRO A 369 -43.94 25.15 33.94
CA PRO A 369 -45.27 24.97 34.51
C PRO A 369 -46.33 24.83 33.41
N TYR A 370 -47.17 23.81 33.54
CA TYR A 370 -48.30 23.51 32.68
C TYR A 370 -49.61 23.56 33.48
N LYS A 371 -50.75 23.61 32.78
CA LYS A 371 -52.09 23.80 33.39
C LYS A 371 -52.35 22.85 34.57
N ASP A 372 -53.15 23.32 35.52
CA ASP A 372 -53.61 22.57 36.70
C ASP A 372 -52.48 22.05 37.61
N GLY A 373 -51.39 22.81 37.74
CA GLY A 373 -50.27 22.51 38.64
C GLY A 373 -49.28 21.47 38.11
N LYS A 374 -49.41 21.07 36.84
CA LYS A 374 -48.56 20.09 36.15
C LYS A 374 -47.33 20.77 35.51
N TYR A 375 -46.44 19.99 34.91
CA TYR A 375 -45.19 20.46 34.29
C TYR A 375 -44.96 19.80 32.93
N LEU A 376 -44.37 20.52 31.98
CA LEU A 376 -44.08 20.04 30.62
C LEU A 376 -42.58 19.76 30.46
N GLY A 377 -42.22 18.55 30.02
CA GLY A 377 -40.85 18.16 29.68
C GLY A 377 -40.70 17.85 28.19
N TYR A 378 -39.60 18.31 27.60
CA TYR A 378 -39.26 18.02 26.20
C TYR A 378 -38.45 16.72 26.10
N ALA A 379 -38.87 15.78 25.25
CA ALA A 379 -38.14 14.54 25.02
C ALA A 379 -37.92 14.32 23.52
N THR A 380 -36.68 14.02 23.13
CA THR A 380 -36.40 13.63 21.74
C THR A 380 -37.04 12.26 21.43
N PRO A 381 -37.40 11.99 20.15
CA PRO A 381 -38.13 10.78 19.76
C PRO A 381 -37.43 9.45 20.13
N SER A 382 -36.11 9.50 20.35
CA SER A 382 -35.28 8.37 20.75
C SER A 382 -35.66 7.82 22.14
N ILE A 383 -36.02 8.68 23.08
CA ILE A 383 -36.26 8.34 24.50
C ILE A 383 -37.66 7.75 24.71
N CYS A 384 -38.65 8.17 23.91
CA CYS A 384 -40.04 7.73 24.07
C CYS A 384 -40.26 6.24 23.71
N PHE A 385 -39.43 5.66 22.84
CA PHE A 385 -39.68 4.32 22.29
C PHE A 385 -39.16 3.16 23.17
N GLU A 386 -38.07 3.34 23.91
CA GLU A 386 -37.53 2.27 24.76
C GLU A 386 -38.40 2.01 26.01
N HIS A 387 -39.20 2.98 26.44
CA HIS A 387 -39.98 2.89 27.69
C HIS A 387 -41.48 2.62 27.53
N LYS A 388 -41.98 2.36 26.30
CA LYS A 388 -43.43 2.23 26.01
C LYS A 388 -44.26 3.40 26.61
N LEU A 389 -43.68 4.59 26.66
CA LEU A 389 -44.42 5.78 27.09
C LEU A 389 -45.34 6.15 25.94
N GLU A 390 -46.65 6.05 26.12
CA GLU A 390 -47.58 6.58 25.13
C GLU A 390 -47.38 8.10 25.06
N PRO A 391 -47.01 8.66 23.89
CA PRO A 391 -47.12 10.09 23.72
C PRO A 391 -48.59 10.44 23.90
N LEU A 392 -48.90 11.33 24.84
CA LEU A 392 -50.19 12.00 24.83
C LEU A 392 -50.32 12.62 23.43
N LYS A 393 -51.25 12.10 22.62
CA LYS A 393 -51.69 12.79 21.41
C LYS A 393 -52.18 14.14 21.88
N ILE A 394 -51.39 15.18 21.63
CA ILE A 394 -51.90 16.54 21.70
C ILE A 394 -53.06 16.55 20.71
N ALA A 395 -54.26 16.76 21.26
CA ALA A 395 -55.46 16.90 20.47
C ALA A 395 -55.18 17.94 19.39
N GLU A 396 -55.41 17.56 18.13
CA GLU A 396 -55.55 18.54 17.07
C GLU A 396 -56.63 19.56 17.51
N ASN A 397 -56.30 20.84 17.34
CA ASN A 397 -57.08 22.07 17.56
C ASN A 397 -56.78 22.86 18.84
N LYS A 398 -55.91 23.87 18.71
CA LYS A 398 -56.35 25.20 18.27
C LYS A 398 -55.29 25.87 17.42
#